data_AF-A0A4Q6BGI5-F1
#
_entry.id   AF-A0A4Q6BGI5-F1
#
_cell.length_a   1.000
_cell.length_b   1.000
_cell.length_c   1.000
_cell.angle_alpha   90.00
_cell.angle_beta   90.00
_cell.angle_gamma   90.00
#
_symmetry.space_group_name_H-M   'P 1'
#
loop_
_entity.id
_entity.type
_entity.pdbx_description
1 polymer ?
#
loop_
_entity_poly.entity_id
_entity_poly.type
_entity_poly.pdbx_seq_one_letter_code
_entity_poly.pdbx_strand_id
1 'polypeptide(L)'
;MKKDRRQFLKTAGFSTVASTLPFVQLLAGSGVSPEPDKEGFVIDAESQETYLIAGRQAPVTIIVDKQKKGVQAISFCFEDIIPGDLIPVHKHLREAEVIFIQKGSGVFTLGEKEFAVKEGSAAYVPKGVWHGLRNTGTETIRMQFSFTPAGFEGYFREIGVPIGVEWKEKTPQEFAAIDKKYGIVYKPKKG
;
A
#
# COMPACT_ATOMS: atom_id res chain seq x y z
N MET A 1 3.15 5.26 73.02
CA MET A 1 2.40 5.83 74.17
C MET A 1 2.85 7.27 74.41
N LYS A 2 1.95 8.13 74.94
CA LYS A 2 1.92 9.62 74.93
C LYS A 2 1.21 10.15 73.66
N LYS A 3 -0.04 10.68 73.76
CA LYS A 3 -0.52 11.98 74.33
C LYS A 3 -0.33 13.13 73.33
N ASP A 4 -1.26 14.06 73.10
CA ASP A 4 -2.68 14.20 73.51
C ASP A 4 -3.44 15.16 72.55
N ARG A 5 -4.70 15.49 72.85
CA ARG A 5 -5.70 16.15 71.99
C ARG A 5 -5.78 17.69 72.10
N ARG A 6 -6.36 18.32 71.04
CA ARG A 6 -6.89 19.73 70.96
C ARG A 6 -5.77 20.81 71.00
N GLN A 7 -5.90 22.03 70.48
CA GLN A 7 -6.97 22.84 69.87
C GLN A 7 -6.49 23.36 68.48
N PHE A 8 -7.21 24.13 67.62
CA PHE A 8 -8.54 24.78 67.64
C PHE A 8 -9.07 25.00 66.20
N LEU A 9 -10.20 25.71 66.03
CA LEU A 9 -10.67 26.34 64.78
C LEU A 9 -10.80 27.86 65.00
N LYS A 10 -10.47 28.70 63.99
CA LYS A 10 -11.16 29.98 63.68
C LYS A 10 -10.65 30.66 62.38
N THR A 11 -11.43 30.44 61.33
CA THR A 11 -12.01 31.40 60.35
C THR A 11 -11.26 32.66 59.84
N ALA A 12 -11.41 32.85 58.51
CA ALA A 12 -11.55 34.10 57.73
C ALA A 12 -10.30 34.85 57.24
N GLY A 13 -10.33 35.19 55.94
CA GLY A 13 -9.36 36.06 55.26
C GLY A 13 -9.37 35.90 53.73
N PHE A 14 -10.40 36.41 53.05
CA PHE A 14 -10.40 36.48 51.57
C PHE A 14 -9.39 37.53 51.08
N SER A 15 -8.64 37.19 50.02
CA SER A 15 -8.07 38.16 49.08
C SER A 15 -7.89 37.52 47.70
N THR A 16 -8.76 37.86 46.76
CA THR A 16 -8.66 37.47 45.36
C THR A 16 -7.65 38.37 44.64
N VAL A 17 -6.65 37.77 44.00
CA VAL A 17 -5.88 38.43 42.92
C VAL A 17 -6.06 37.59 41.66
N ALA A 18 -7.03 37.98 40.84
CA ALA A 18 -7.21 37.41 39.51
C ALA A 18 -6.15 38.01 38.58
N SER A 19 -5.07 37.27 38.31
CA SER A 19 -4.07 37.66 37.33
C SER A 19 -4.64 37.53 35.91
N THR A 20 -5.02 38.67 35.32
CA THR A 20 -5.41 38.75 33.92
C THR A 20 -4.19 38.56 33.01
N LEU A 21 -3.81 37.31 32.77
CA LEU A 21 -2.95 36.98 31.65
C LEU A 21 -3.74 37.25 30.36
N PRO A 22 -3.25 38.08 29.43
CA PRO A 22 -3.92 38.26 28.15
C PRO A 22 -3.93 36.91 27.43
N PHE A 23 -5.14 36.43 27.15
CA PHE A 23 -5.35 35.24 26.35
C PHE A 23 -4.87 35.57 24.93
N VAL A 24 -3.60 35.25 24.63
CA VAL A 24 -3.08 35.27 23.26
C VAL A 24 -3.83 34.18 22.53
N GLN A 25 -4.94 34.58 21.92
CA GLN A 25 -5.75 33.74 21.08
C GLN A 25 -4.90 33.46 19.84
N LEU A 26 -4.08 32.41 19.94
CA LEU A 26 -3.33 31.87 18.82
C LEU A 26 -4.37 31.53 17.77
N LEU A 27 -4.49 32.39 16.76
CA LEU A 27 -5.17 32.04 15.53
C LEU A 27 -4.39 30.87 14.99
N ALA A 28 -4.89 29.66 15.26
CA ALA A 28 -4.63 28.51 14.43
C ALA A 28 -5.11 28.92 13.04
N GLY A 29 -4.19 29.50 12.26
CA GLY A 29 -4.39 29.68 10.84
C GLY A 29 -4.85 28.33 10.35
N SER A 30 -6.02 28.30 9.72
CA SER A 30 -6.62 27.08 9.21
C SER A 30 -5.63 26.46 8.24
N GLY A 31 -4.82 25.54 8.77
CA GLY A 31 -3.89 24.74 8.02
C GLY A 31 -4.74 23.90 7.10
N VAL A 32 -4.95 24.42 5.89
CA VAL A 32 -5.53 23.67 4.80
C VAL A 32 -4.53 22.54 4.55
N SER A 33 -4.79 21.40 5.18
CA SER A 33 -4.15 20.14 4.82
C SER A 33 -4.31 20.04 3.30
N PRO A 34 -3.21 19.95 2.53
CA PRO A 34 -3.25 20.12 1.09
C PRO A 34 -4.30 19.19 0.51
N GLU A 35 -5.21 19.73 -0.31
CA GLU A 35 -6.25 18.89 -0.93
C GLU A 35 -5.55 17.79 -1.73
N PRO A 36 -5.98 16.52 -1.59
CA PRO A 36 -5.35 15.42 -2.28
C PRO A 36 -5.40 15.61 -3.79
N ASP A 37 -4.35 15.13 -4.46
CA ASP A 37 -4.22 15.08 -5.93
C ASP A 37 -4.26 16.44 -6.66
N LYS A 38 -3.89 17.54 -5.99
CA LYS A 38 -3.78 18.89 -6.63
C LYS A 38 -2.43 19.18 -7.28
N GLU A 39 -1.36 18.60 -6.79
CA GLU A 39 0.00 18.86 -7.27
C GLU A 39 0.55 17.61 -7.99
N GLY A 40 1.01 17.80 -9.22
CA GLY A 40 1.69 16.76 -9.99
C GLY A 40 3.19 16.73 -9.71
N PHE A 41 3.83 15.60 -9.98
CA PHE A 41 5.28 15.45 -9.86
C PHE A 41 5.86 14.62 -11.02
N VAL A 42 7.15 14.82 -11.29
CA VAL A 42 7.96 13.99 -12.18
C VAL A 42 8.97 13.25 -11.31
N ILE A 43 9.24 11.99 -11.62
CA ILE A 43 10.07 11.12 -10.79
C ILE A 43 10.83 10.10 -11.64
N ASP A 44 12.06 9.81 -11.24
CA ASP A 44 12.89 8.77 -11.87
C ASP A 44 12.61 7.40 -11.22
N ALA A 45 12.42 6.37 -12.04
CA ALA A 45 12.16 5.00 -11.60
C ALA A 45 13.35 4.38 -10.85
N GLU A 46 14.59 4.72 -11.19
CA GLU A 46 15.80 4.18 -10.56
C GLU A 46 15.94 4.62 -9.10
N SER A 47 15.35 5.76 -8.74
CA SER A 47 15.33 6.28 -7.37
C SER A 47 14.21 5.71 -6.48
N GLN A 48 13.46 4.71 -6.97
CA GLN A 48 12.31 4.14 -6.27
C GLN A 48 12.59 2.85 -5.52
N GLU A 49 11.67 2.52 -4.62
CA GLU A 49 11.69 1.28 -3.87
C GLU A 49 11.30 0.09 -4.75
N THR A 50 12.12 -0.97 -4.69
CA THR A 50 11.90 -2.23 -5.39
C THR A 50 11.93 -3.39 -4.39
N TYR A 51 10.93 -4.27 -4.48
CA TYR A 51 10.71 -5.38 -3.56
C TYR A 51 10.74 -6.72 -4.30
N LEU A 52 11.43 -7.72 -3.74
CA LEU A 52 11.28 -9.12 -4.15
C LEU A 52 10.05 -9.71 -3.46
N ILE A 53 9.12 -10.26 -4.25
CA ILE A 53 7.77 -10.60 -3.79
C ILE A 53 7.63 -12.09 -3.49
N ALA A 54 7.31 -12.44 -2.23
CA ALA A 54 6.92 -13.80 -1.82
C ALA A 54 7.88 -14.93 -2.28
N GLY A 55 9.20 -14.66 -2.27
CA GLY A 55 10.23 -15.60 -2.70
C GLY A 55 10.41 -15.75 -4.22
N ARG A 56 9.64 -15.03 -5.06
CA ARG A 56 9.86 -14.97 -6.51
C ARG A 56 11.03 -14.06 -6.85
N GLN A 57 11.72 -14.36 -7.95
CA GLN A 57 12.67 -13.45 -8.61
C GLN A 57 11.92 -12.43 -9.49
N ALA A 58 10.85 -11.88 -8.95
CA ALA A 58 9.93 -10.95 -9.60
C ALA A 58 9.96 -9.63 -8.82
N PRO A 59 10.86 -8.70 -9.17
CA PRO A 59 10.94 -7.40 -8.52
C PRO A 59 9.72 -6.55 -8.88
N VAL A 60 9.06 -5.98 -7.85
CA VAL A 60 8.03 -4.95 -8.01
C VAL A 60 8.60 -3.61 -7.60
N THR A 61 8.60 -2.64 -8.51
CA THR A 61 9.01 -1.24 -8.26
C THR A 61 7.79 -0.34 -8.15
N ILE A 62 7.69 0.45 -7.07
CA ILE A 62 6.55 1.34 -6.81
C ILE A 62 6.92 2.78 -7.17
N ILE A 63 6.19 3.42 -8.10
CA ILE A 63 6.51 4.75 -8.65
C ILE A 63 5.58 5.86 -8.13
N VAL A 64 4.26 5.61 -8.23
CA VAL A 64 3.21 6.52 -7.76
C VAL A 64 2.42 5.78 -6.70
N ASP A 65 2.25 6.37 -5.52
CA ASP A 65 1.73 5.67 -4.34
C ASP A 65 0.98 6.58 -3.37
N LYS A 66 0.17 5.95 -2.51
CA LYS A 66 -0.60 6.66 -1.49
C LYS A 66 0.18 6.93 -0.20
N GLN A 67 1.11 6.07 0.17
CA GLN A 67 1.76 6.08 1.48
C GLN A 67 2.88 7.12 1.59
N LYS A 68 3.70 7.28 0.53
CA LYS A 68 4.84 8.21 0.51
C LYS A 68 4.55 9.48 -0.27
N LYS A 69 3.77 9.41 -1.36
CA LYS A 69 3.41 10.59 -2.18
C LYS A 69 2.02 11.17 -1.88
N GLY A 70 1.21 10.50 -1.07
CA GLY A 70 -0.13 10.98 -0.68
C GLY A 70 -1.20 10.89 -1.78
N VAL A 71 -0.91 10.24 -2.91
CA VAL A 71 -1.83 10.15 -4.05
C VAL A 71 -3.05 9.30 -3.71
N GLN A 72 -4.26 9.73 -4.08
CA GLN A 72 -5.50 9.01 -3.82
C GLN A 72 -6.08 8.34 -5.08
N ALA A 73 -5.98 9.00 -6.24
CA ALA A 73 -6.64 8.56 -7.47
C ALA A 73 -6.07 7.27 -8.09
N ILE A 74 -4.74 7.15 -8.19
CA ILE A 74 -4.07 6.08 -8.92
C ILE A 74 -2.69 5.77 -8.34
N SER A 75 -2.32 4.49 -8.30
CA SER A 75 -0.92 4.09 -8.12
C SER A 75 -0.34 3.51 -9.41
N PHE A 76 0.99 3.48 -9.51
CA PHE A 76 1.70 3.09 -10.73
C PHE A 76 2.96 2.33 -10.34
N CYS A 77 3.07 1.09 -10.81
CA CYS A 77 4.12 0.14 -10.47
C CYS A 77 4.66 -0.57 -11.72
N PHE A 78 5.84 -1.18 -11.59
CA PHE A 78 6.41 -2.12 -12.56
C PHE A 78 6.63 -3.48 -11.92
N GLU A 79 6.51 -4.56 -12.68
CA GLU A 79 6.89 -5.91 -12.28
C GLU A 79 7.55 -6.66 -13.45
N ASP A 80 8.65 -7.36 -13.14
CA ASP A 80 9.30 -8.31 -14.05
C ASP A 80 8.87 -9.75 -13.67
N ILE A 81 8.46 -10.57 -14.65
CA ILE A 81 8.12 -11.99 -14.46
C ILE A 81 9.05 -12.84 -15.33
N ILE A 82 9.93 -13.61 -14.71
CA ILE A 82 10.90 -14.47 -15.43
C ILE A 82 10.22 -15.66 -16.16
N PRO A 83 10.85 -16.24 -17.19
CA PRO A 83 10.33 -17.43 -17.88
C PRO A 83 9.95 -18.56 -16.92
N GLY A 84 8.73 -19.09 -17.07
CA GLY A 84 8.18 -20.16 -16.23
C GLY A 84 7.54 -19.71 -14.91
N ASP A 85 7.71 -18.45 -14.50
CA ASP A 85 7.06 -17.89 -13.30
C ASP A 85 5.67 -17.30 -13.62
N LEU A 86 4.88 -17.04 -12.58
CA LEU A 86 3.52 -16.52 -12.68
C LEU A 86 3.10 -15.65 -11.50
N ILE A 87 2.12 -14.79 -11.79
CA ILE A 87 1.23 -14.18 -10.80
C ILE A 87 0.03 -15.12 -10.64
N PRO A 88 -0.22 -15.68 -9.43
CA PRO A 88 -1.35 -16.57 -9.19
C PRO A 88 -2.69 -15.90 -9.49
N VAL A 89 -3.68 -16.67 -9.94
CA VAL A 89 -5.00 -16.11 -10.25
C VAL A 89 -5.65 -15.57 -8.98
N HIS A 90 -5.96 -14.27 -8.97
CA HIS A 90 -6.48 -13.55 -7.82
C HIS A 90 -7.50 -12.48 -8.24
N LYS A 91 -8.01 -11.72 -7.27
CA LYS A 91 -8.87 -10.54 -7.49
C LYS A 91 -8.69 -9.51 -6.39
N HIS A 92 -8.80 -8.24 -6.74
CA HIS A 92 -8.89 -7.13 -5.78
C HIS A 92 -10.36 -6.83 -5.45
N LEU A 93 -10.67 -6.62 -4.17
CA LEU A 93 -12.03 -6.37 -3.69
C LEU A 93 -12.39 -4.88 -3.64
N ARG A 94 -11.43 -3.95 -3.83
CA ARG A 94 -11.69 -2.50 -3.74
C ARG A 94 -11.16 -1.74 -4.96
N GLU A 95 -10.14 -2.26 -5.60
CA GLU A 95 -9.40 -1.62 -6.67
C GLU A 95 -9.77 -2.24 -8.03
N ALA A 96 -9.81 -1.42 -9.08
CA ALA A 96 -9.68 -1.88 -10.46
C ALA A 96 -8.23 -1.71 -10.91
N GLU A 97 -7.79 -2.51 -11.86
CA GLU A 97 -6.39 -2.54 -12.33
C GLU A 97 -6.30 -2.33 -13.84
N VAL A 98 -5.25 -1.64 -14.28
CA VAL A 98 -4.79 -1.61 -15.68
C VAL A 98 -3.39 -2.19 -15.72
N ILE A 99 -3.14 -3.12 -16.64
CA ILE A 99 -1.83 -3.74 -16.90
C ILE A 99 -1.43 -3.45 -18.35
N PHE A 100 -0.17 -3.09 -18.59
CA PHE A 100 0.41 -2.91 -19.91
C PHE A 100 1.73 -3.69 -20.03
N ILE A 101 1.81 -4.58 -21.03
CA ILE A 101 3.01 -5.38 -21.30
C ILE A 101 4.00 -4.54 -22.10
N GLN A 102 5.09 -4.13 -21.46
CA GLN A 102 6.17 -3.34 -22.06
C GLN A 102 7.18 -4.19 -22.82
N LYS A 103 7.34 -5.47 -22.45
CA LYS A 103 8.22 -6.44 -23.11
C LYS A 103 7.76 -7.87 -22.82
N GLY A 104 8.10 -8.79 -23.72
CA GLY A 104 7.89 -10.22 -23.56
C GLY A 104 6.48 -10.67 -23.93
N SER A 105 6.16 -11.92 -23.61
CA SER A 105 4.85 -12.54 -23.92
C SER A 105 4.49 -13.65 -22.96
N GLY A 106 3.18 -13.92 -22.83
CA GLY A 106 2.66 -14.93 -21.92
C GLY A 106 1.16 -15.14 -22.07
N VAL A 107 0.56 -15.74 -21.04
CA VAL A 107 -0.88 -16.00 -20.97
C VAL A 107 -1.49 -15.23 -19.81
N PHE A 108 -2.40 -14.32 -20.13
CA PHE A 108 -3.19 -13.56 -19.16
C PHE A 108 -4.55 -14.23 -18.95
N THR A 109 -4.88 -14.55 -17.71
CA THR A 109 -6.23 -14.97 -17.30
C THR A 109 -7.07 -13.73 -17.04
N LEU A 110 -8.30 -13.68 -17.57
CA LEU A 110 -9.29 -12.65 -17.25
C LEU A 110 -10.70 -13.27 -17.18
N GLY A 111 -11.28 -13.24 -15.98
CA GLY A 111 -12.52 -13.94 -15.62
C GLY A 111 -12.37 -15.45 -15.73
N GLU A 112 -13.00 -16.02 -16.75
CA GLU A 112 -12.98 -17.45 -17.08
C GLU A 112 -12.18 -17.74 -18.36
N LYS A 113 -11.63 -16.71 -19.01
CA LYS A 113 -10.93 -16.81 -20.29
C LYS A 113 -9.44 -16.61 -20.11
N GLU A 114 -8.69 -17.12 -21.08
CA GLU A 114 -7.25 -16.90 -21.19
C GLU A 114 -6.94 -16.20 -22.53
N PHE A 115 -5.97 -15.30 -22.51
CA PHE A 115 -5.59 -14.46 -23.62
C PHE A 115 -4.07 -14.54 -23.79
N ALA A 116 -3.61 -14.74 -25.02
CA ALA A 116 -2.20 -14.54 -25.34
C ALA A 116 -1.90 -13.03 -25.28
N VAL A 117 -0.91 -12.65 -24.46
CA VAL A 117 -0.44 -11.26 -24.34
C VAL A 117 1.02 -11.18 -24.77
N LYS A 118 1.38 -10.01 -25.31
CA LYS A 118 2.73 -9.68 -25.79
C LYS A 118 2.99 -8.18 -25.63
N GLU A 119 4.21 -7.72 -25.89
CA GLU A 119 4.54 -6.29 -25.98
C GLU A 119 3.45 -5.47 -26.70
N GLY A 120 3.05 -4.36 -26.08
CA GLY A 120 1.95 -3.49 -26.53
C GLY A 120 0.55 -3.95 -26.12
N SER A 121 0.39 -5.11 -25.47
CA SER A 121 -0.92 -5.57 -24.97
C SER A 121 -1.31 -4.82 -23.69
N ALA A 122 -2.56 -4.38 -23.61
CA ALA A 122 -3.16 -3.81 -22.42
C ALA A 122 -4.32 -4.68 -21.92
N ALA A 123 -4.48 -4.77 -20.60
CA ALA A 123 -5.63 -5.38 -19.94
C ALA A 123 -6.24 -4.39 -18.96
N TYR A 124 -7.57 -4.25 -18.98
CA TYR A 124 -8.32 -3.60 -17.90
C TYR A 124 -9.06 -4.69 -17.10
N VAL A 125 -8.85 -4.68 -15.80
CA VAL A 125 -9.43 -5.62 -14.84
C VAL A 125 -10.38 -4.86 -13.92
N PRO A 126 -11.71 -5.01 -14.09
CA PRO A 126 -12.67 -4.44 -13.17
C PRO A 126 -12.51 -5.04 -11.76
N LYS A 127 -12.78 -4.22 -10.74
CA LYS A 127 -12.87 -4.66 -9.34
C LYS A 127 -13.65 -5.97 -9.18
N GLY A 128 -13.07 -6.92 -8.45
CA GLY A 128 -13.66 -8.22 -8.16
C GLY A 128 -13.54 -9.28 -9.26
N VAL A 129 -12.93 -8.96 -10.41
CA VAL A 129 -12.71 -9.92 -11.51
C VAL A 129 -11.44 -10.74 -11.27
N TRP A 130 -11.56 -12.06 -11.48
CA TRP A 130 -10.41 -12.97 -11.43
C TRP A 130 -9.43 -12.68 -12.56
N HIS A 131 -8.15 -12.56 -12.26
CA HIS A 131 -7.10 -12.30 -13.24
C HIS A 131 -5.76 -12.85 -12.76
N GLY A 132 -4.78 -12.96 -13.65
CA GLY A 132 -3.43 -13.44 -13.36
C GLY A 132 -2.61 -13.57 -14.63
N LEU A 133 -1.29 -13.68 -14.51
CA LEU A 133 -0.37 -13.65 -15.65
C LEU A 133 0.68 -14.76 -15.52
N ARG A 134 0.91 -15.53 -16.58
CA ARG A 134 1.93 -16.59 -16.62
C ARG A 134 2.93 -16.30 -17.73
N ASN A 135 4.22 -16.32 -17.43
CA ASN A 135 5.25 -16.21 -18.46
C ASN A 135 5.48 -17.59 -19.09
N THR A 136 4.89 -17.80 -20.26
CA THR A 136 5.04 -19.01 -21.08
C THR A 136 6.08 -18.83 -22.21
N GLY A 137 6.78 -17.69 -22.24
CA GLY A 137 7.82 -17.38 -23.22
C GLY A 137 9.22 -17.74 -22.74
N THR A 138 10.22 -17.29 -23.49
CA THR A 138 11.66 -17.49 -23.20
C THR A 138 12.38 -16.24 -22.69
N GLU A 139 11.68 -15.10 -22.63
CA GLU A 139 12.19 -13.82 -22.13
C GLU A 139 11.35 -13.33 -20.95
N THR A 140 11.95 -12.53 -20.06
CA THR A 140 11.23 -11.89 -18.95
C THR A 140 10.12 -10.98 -19.49
N ILE A 141 8.89 -11.19 -19.03
CA ILE A 141 7.82 -10.20 -19.20
C ILE A 141 8.16 -9.00 -18.33
N ARG A 142 8.11 -7.80 -18.92
CA ARG A 142 8.09 -6.55 -18.15
C ARG A 142 6.72 -5.93 -18.28
N MET A 143 6.07 -5.65 -17.16
CA MET A 143 4.76 -5.01 -17.16
C MET A 143 4.74 -3.75 -16.31
N GLN A 144 4.00 -2.76 -16.80
CA GLN A 144 3.49 -1.65 -16.01
C GLN A 144 2.10 -2.05 -15.50
N PHE A 145 1.77 -1.70 -14.27
CA PHE A 145 0.43 -1.89 -13.74
C PHE A 145 0.02 -0.79 -12.76
N SER A 146 -1.29 -0.53 -12.69
CA SER A 146 -1.87 0.60 -11.96
C SER A 146 -3.18 0.24 -11.30
N PHE A 147 -3.35 0.62 -10.03
CA PHE A 147 -4.60 0.46 -9.29
C PHE A 147 -5.35 1.77 -9.16
N THR A 148 -6.69 1.70 -9.25
CA THR A 148 -7.58 2.81 -8.88
C THR A 148 -8.67 2.32 -7.92
N PRO A 149 -8.86 2.96 -6.75
CA PRO A 149 -8.03 4.04 -6.18
C PRO A 149 -6.62 3.55 -5.77
N ALA A 150 -5.72 4.48 -5.46
CA ALA A 150 -4.40 4.19 -4.91
C ALA A 150 -4.47 3.59 -3.50
N GLY A 151 -3.44 2.82 -3.14
CA GLY A 151 -3.24 2.25 -1.80
C GLY A 151 -2.99 0.74 -1.79
N PHE A 152 -3.31 0.02 -2.87
CA PHE A 152 -3.02 -1.42 -2.94
C PHE A 152 -1.51 -1.71 -2.97
N GLU A 153 -0.70 -0.80 -3.52
CA GLU A 153 0.76 -0.96 -3.63
C GLU A 153 1.47 -1.13 -2.27
N GLY A 154 0.85 -0.71 -1.17
CA GLY A 154 1.32 -1.04 0.18
C GLY A 154 1.37 -2.55 0.47
N TYR A 155 0.59 -3.36 -0.24
CA TYR A 155 0.63 -4.82 -0.19
C TYR A 155 2.03 -5.36 -0.49
N PHE A 156 2.66 -4.86 -1.56
CA PHE A 156 4.00 -5.28 -1.98
C PHE A 156 5.08 -4.93 -0.95
N ARG A 157 4.91 -3.82 -0.22
CA ARG A 157 5.79 -3.45 0.89
C ARG A 157 5.68 -4.40 2.08
N GLU A 158 4.51 -5.00 2.29
CA GLU A 158 4.26 -5.92 3.40
C GLU A 158 4.61 -7.36 3.04
N ILE A 159 4.22 -7.86 1.86
CA ILE A 159 4.54 -9.23 1.41
C ILE A 159 5.93 -9.38 0.77
N GLY A 160 6.55 -8.28 0.37
CA GLY A 160 7.88 -8.26 -0.23
C GLY A 160 8.99 -7.93 0.75
N VAL A 161 10.22 -8.01 0.27
CA VAL A 161 11.45 -7.59 0.97
C VAL A 161 12.26 -6.68 0.03
N PRO A 162 12.76 -5.51 0.50
CA PRO A 162 13.57 -4.63 -0.34
C PRO A 162 14.79 -5.33 -0.94
N ILE A 163 15.19 -4.97 -2.16
CA ILE A 163 16.42 -5.50 -2.78
C ILE A 163 17.62 -5.28 -1.84
N GLY A 164 18.42 -6.33 -1.65
CA GLY A 164 19.59 -6.33 -0.78
C GLY A 164 19.31 -6.62 0.71
N VAL A 165 18.05 -6.79 1.10
CA VAL A 165 17.66 -7.21 2.46
C VAL A 165 17.38 -8.72 2.49
N GLU A 166 17.75 -9.40 3.58
CA GLU A 166 17.54 -10.84 3.75
C GLU A 166 16.03 -11.19 3.78
N TRP A 167 15.65 -12.24 3.05
CA TRP A 167 14.27 -12.72 3.04
C TRP A 167 13.92 -13.44 4.34
N LYS A 168 13.01 -12.87 5.11
CA LYS A 168 12.35 -13.55 6.23
C LYS A 168 10.98 -14.09 5.79
N GLU A 169 10.85 -15.40 5.75
CA GLU A 169 9.60 -16.07 5.42
C GLU A 169 8.47 -15.68 6.39
N LYS A 170 7.26 -15.54 5.86
CA LYS A 170 6.05 -15.29 6.64
C LYS A 170 5.22 -16.56 6.77
N THR A 171 4.55 -16.70 7.90
CA THR A 171 3.56 -17.76 8.11
C THR A 171 2.34 -17.57 7.20
N PRO A 172 1.59 -18.66 6.89
CA PRO A 172 0.32 -18.56 6.18
C PRO A 172 -0.70 -17.63 6.87
N GLN A 173 -0.65 -17.52 8.20
CA GLN A 173 -1.51 -16.64 8.99
C GLN A 173 -1.16 -15.17 8.80
N GLU A 174 0.12 -14.82 8.71
CA GLU A 174 0.57 -13.46 8.38
C GLU A 174 0.17 -13.08 6.96
N PHE A 175 0.38 -13.97 5.96
CA PHE A 175 -0.12 -13.74 4.61
C PHE A 175 -1.64 -13.53 4.58
N ALA A 176 -2.42 -14.40 5.22
CA ALA A 176 -3.88 -14.24 5.27
C ALA A 176 -4.35 -12.94 5.96
N ALA A 177 -3.61 -12.45 6.95
CA ALA A 177 -3.89 -11.16 7.59
C ALA A 177 -3.60 -9.97 6.65
N ILE A 178 -2.48 -10.01 5.92
CA ILE A 178 -2.10 -9.00 4.92
C ILE A 178 -3.08 -9.03 3.74
N ASP A 179 -3.43 -10.22 3.22
CA ASP A 179 -4.40 -10.40 2.14
C ASP A 179 -5.76 -9.77 2.50
N LYS A 180 -6.25 -10.06 3.71
CA LYS A 180 -7.49 -9.47 4.25
C LYS A 180 -7.41 -7.96 4.38
N LYS A 181 -6.28 -7.42 4.84
CA LYS A 181 -6.03 -5.97 4.96
C LYS A 181 -6.04 -5.29 3.59
N TYR A 182 -5.40 -5.87 2.59
CA TYR A 182 -5.32 -5.31 1.24
C TYR A 182 -6.49 -5.71 0.33
N GLY A 183 -7.40 -6.56 0.80
CA GLY A 183 -8.60 -6.92 0.06
C GLY A 183 -8.30 -7.74 -1.20
N ILE A 184 -7.21 -8.49 -1.20
CA ILE A 184 -6.88 -9.46 -2.25
C ILE A 184 -7.44 -10.83 -1.88
N VAL A 185 -7.93 -11.57 -2.88
CA VAL A 185 -8.37 -12.96 -2.72
C VAL A 185 -7.73 -13.80 -3.81
N TYR A 186 -7.00 -14.84 -3.42
CA TYR A 186 -6.46 -15.84 -4.36
C TYR A 186 -7.49 -16.90 -4.71
N LYS A 187 -7.47 -17.36 -5.97
CA LYS A 187 -8.29 -18.48 -6.45
C LYS A 187 -7.69 -19.77 -5.88
N PRO A 188 -8.47 -20.64 -5.22
CA PRO A 188 -7.94 -21.90 -4.69
C PRO A 188 -7.27 -22.71 -5.79
N LYS A 189 -6.09 -23.28 -5.50
CA LYS A 189 -5.49 -24.30 -6.37
C LYS A 189 -6.48 -25.46 -6.47
N LYS A 190 -6.75 -25.94 -7.68
CA LYS A 190 -7.41 -27.24 -7.84
C LYS A 190 -6.45 -28.29 -7.28
N GLY A 191 -6.94 -29.11 -6.36
CA GLY A 191 -6.24 -30.30 -5.87
C GLY A 191 -6.24 -31.43 -6.91
#